data_AF-A0ABC8YKS6-F1
#
_entry.id   AF-A0ABC8YKS6-F1
#
_cell.length_a   1.000
_cell.length_b   1.000
_cell.length_c   1.000
_cell.angle_alpha   90.00
_cell.angle_beta   90.00
_cell.angle_gamma   90.00
#
_symmetry.space_group_name_H-M   'P 1'
#
loop_
_entity.id
_entity.type
_entity.pdbx_description
1 polymer ?
#
loop_
_entity_poly.entity_id
_entity_poly.type
_entity_poly.pdbx_seq_one_letter_code
_entity_poly.pdbx_strand_id
1 'polypeptide(L)'
;MSTRRFLNLVLQNYKDGIYSLRRIDLSRQHLFYPTPPPPEASADHHKRLDLQEMESIRIPAASARFQPNPSFDSIKHIWKMHCFGLSENKIICTDNSGLAFLLDAGSRSFVTMPSLHTPKWCPISFSVIGSEQDGASSLYVMEKVPSSDPEEGQFEAFLYTTSETSYNKSWYRHSLPPPPYILDPGYKRARIHSHAVLGGGSHLCISAIGHGTYCFDTASREWSYSGDWMLPMYGKAEYVPELDIWFGLSDGDLQPCVCDLSSALRGQKPELHNIWRNHYPPDWNSLGITKIVSLGSVRFCFVNFFEIMEQGVYCFGGPVVDLNFAVFTGMELLSSCAEGDKLLMNDNGSDNTVNGKGTQRIRMVNHMSKLHVLTGYTTIEEVL
;
A
#
# COMPACT_ATOMS: atom_id res chain seq x y z
N MET A 1 9.83 14.23 3.26
CA MET A 1 10.02 13.03 4.13
C MET A 1 11.44 12.50 3.97
N SER A 2 12.00 11.80 4.98
CA SER A 2 13.31 11.14 4.83
C SER A 2 13.23 10.01 3.80
N THR A 3 14.25 9.91 2.93
CA THR A 3 14.42 8.77 2.02
C THR A 3 14.53 7.48 2.84
N ARG A 4 13.75 6.46 2.47
CA ARG A 4 13.87 5.13 3.01
C ARG A 4 15.07 4.41 2.40
N ARG A 5 15.88 3.81 3.27
CA ARG A 5 16.97 2.91 2.93
C ARG A 5 16.48 1.46 2.79
N PHE A 6 15.48 1.07 3.57
CA PHE A 6 15.05 -0.32 3.64
C PHE A 6 13.64 -0.53 3.10
N LEU A 7 13.49 -1.59 2.31
CA LEU A 7 12.20 -2.16 1.93
C LEU A 7 11.97 -3.42 2.76
N ASN A 8 10.86 -3.47 3.50
CA ASN A 8 10.52 -4.62 4.34
C ASN A 8 9.56 -5.54 3.60
N LEU A 9 9.84 -6.84 3.63
CA LEU A 9 8.97 -7.86 3.06
C LEU A 9 8.55 -8.82 4.17
N VAL A 10 7.24 -9.05 4.29
CA VAL A 10 6.68 -10.08 5.17
C VAL A 10 6.32 -11.26 4.28
N LEU A 11 7.04 -12.37 4.46
CA LEU A 11 6.83 -13.60 3.70
C LEU A 11 6.17 -14.64 4.59
N GLN A 12 5.21 -15.38 4.05
CA GLN A 12 4.60 -16.54 4.70
C GLN A 12 5.07 -17.82 4.01
N ASN A 13 5.45 -18.82 4.80
CA ASN A 13 5.64 -20.18 4.31
C ASN A 13 4.40 -21.02 4.67
N TYR A 14 3.63 -21.44 3.67
CA TYR A 14 2.41 -22.23 3.85
C TYR A 14 2.67 -23.69 4.25
N LYS A 15 3.91 -24.17 4.24
CA LYS A 15 4.22 -25.52 4.71
C LYS A 15 4.24 -25.62 6.23
N ASP A 16 4.79 -24.59 6.88
CA ASP A 16 4.97 -24.54 8.34
C ASP A 16 4.13 -23.46 9.03
N GLY A 17 3.47 -22.57 8.25
CA GLY A 17 2.67 -21.46 8.77
C GLY A 17 3.52 -20.31 9.36
N ILE A 18 4.83 -20.31 9.13
CA ILE A 18 5.76 -19.35 9.72
C ILE A 18 5.87 -18.10 8.82
N TYR A 19 5.79 -16.94 9.45
CA TYR A 19 6.06 -15.66 8.83
C TYR A 19 7.51 -15.24 9.05
N SER A 20 8.09 -14.53 8.09
CA SER A 20 9.43 -13.99 8.17
C SER A 20 9.50 -12.56 7.67
N LEU A 21 10.16 -11.69 8.45
CA LEU A 21 10.49 -10.34 8.03
C LEU A 21 11.84 -10.35 7.31
N ARG A 22 11.88 -9.93 6.05
CA ARG A 22 13.10 -9.83 5.25
C ARG A 22 13.30 -8.39 4.81
N ARG A 23 14.52 -7.88 4.98
CA ARG A 23 14.80 -6.45 4.89
C ARG A 23 15.80 -6.17 3.80
N ILE A 24 15.35 -5.60 2.68
CA ILE A 24 16.17 -5.29 1.52
C ILE A 24 16.82 -3.93 1.73
N ASP A 25 18.15 -3.86 1.71
CA ASP A 25 18.90 -2.62 1.70
C ASP A 25 18.96 -2.06 0.27
N LEU A 26 18.18 -1.01 0.00
CA LEU A 26 18.07 -0.40 -1.32
C LEU A 26 19.36 0.30 -1.76
N SER A 27 20.25 0.64 -0.81
CA SER A 27 21.59 1.15 -1.15
C SER A 27 22.50 0.09 -1.78
N ARG A 28 22.19 -1.19 -1.56
CA ARG A 28 22.94 -2.34 -2.11
C ARG A 28 22.23 -2.98 -3.30
N GLN A 29 20.95 -2.68 -3.48
CA GLN A 29 20.12 -3.21 -4.55
C GLN A 29 19.46 -2.07 -5.28
N HIS A 30 20.18 -1.56 -6.28
CA HIS A 30 19.75 -0.45 -7.09
C HIS A 30 18.45 -0.79 -7.82
N LEU A 31 17.34 -0.19 -7.37
CA LEU A 31 16.09 -0.09 -8.14
C LEU A 31 16.02 1.23 -8.92
N PHE A 32 16.90 2.19 -8.57
CA PHE A 32 16.92 3.54 -9.11
C PHE A 32 18.25 3.81 -9.80
N TYR A 33 18.17 4.32 -11.03
CA TYR A 33 19.33 4.87 -11.73
C TYR A 33 19.84 6.13 -11.00
N PRO A 34 21.16 6.41 -11.01
CA PRO A 34 21.72 7.65 -10.45
C PRO A 34 21.14 8.92 -11.09
N THR A 35 20.80 8.84 -12.37
CA THR A 35 20.12 9.88 -13.14
C THR A 35 18.87 9.29 -13.78
N PRO A 36 17.73 10.02 -13.80
CA PRO A 36 16.53 9.56 -14.47
C PRO A 36 16.85 9.23 -15.94
N PRO A 37 16.45 8.05 -16.46
CA PRO A 37 16.65 7.72 -17.86
C PRO A 37 15.92 8.73 -18.76
N PRO A 38 16.45 9.03 -19.96
CA PRO A 38 15.77 9.91 -20.91
C PRO A 38 14.40 9.32 -21.30
N PRO A 39 13.40 10.17 -21.66
CA PRO A 39 12.03 9.74 -21.93
C PRO A 39 11.93 8.58 -22.94
N GLU A 40 12.76 8.60 -23.98
CA GLU A 40 12.80 7.58 -25.03
C GLU A 40 13.28 6.21 -24.53
N ALA A 41 14.25 6.17 -23.61
CA ALA A 41 14.73 4.92 -23.01
C ALA A 41 13.68 4.28 -22.10
N SER A 42 12.84 5.09 -21.44
CA SER A 42 11.73 4.58 -20.62
C SER A 42 10.65 3.88 -21.46
N ALA A 43 10.40 4.36 -22.69
CA ALA A 43 9.47 3.74 -23.62
C ALA A 43 10.01 2.43 -24.24
N ASP A 44 11.31 2.37 -24.54
CA ASP A 44 11.95 1.16 -25.11
C ASP A 44 12.16 0.04 -24.07
N HIS A 45 12.30 0.36 -22.78
CA HIS A 45 12.34 -0.66 -21.72
C HIS A 45 11.05 -1.49 -21.62
N HIS A 46 9.90 -0.94 -22.07
CA HIS A 46 8.63 -1.66 -22.11
C HIS A 46 8.56 -2.76 -23.18
N LYS A 47 9.45 -2.74 -24.18
CA LYS A 47 9.49 -3.74 -25.26
C LYS A 47 10.43 -4.94 -24.98
N ARG A 48 11.14 -4.97 -23.85
CA ARG A 48 12.29 -5.88 -23.65
C ARG A 48 12.33 -6.60 -22.28
N LEU A 49 11.22 -6.68 -21.56
CA LEU A 49 11.22 -7.50 -20.34
C LEU A 49 11.23 -8.99 -20.75
N ASP A 50 12.39 -9.62 -20.64
CA ASP A 50 12.58 -11.07 -20.79
C ASP A 50 13.03 -11.62 -19.43
N LEU A 51 12.36 -12.66 -18.95
CA LEU A 51 12.70 -13.32 -17.68
C LEU A 51 14.16 -13.76 -17.61
N GLN A 52 14.75 -14.18 -18.74
CA GLN A 52 16.14 -14.63 -18.77
C GLN A 52 17.14 -13.48 -18.71
N GLU A 53 16.78 -12.30 -19.22
CA GLU A 53 17.63 -11.11 -19.20
C GLU A 53 17.47 -10.29 -17.91
N MET A 54 16.35 -10.43 -17.20
CA MET A 54 16.05 -9.64 -16.01
C MET A 54 16.96 -9.96 -14.82
N GLU A 55 17.52 -8.90 -14.22
CA GLU A 55 18.28 -9.03 -12.99
C GLU A 55 17.37 -9.49 -11.83
N SER A 56 17.81 -10.49 -11.08
CA SER A 56 17.10 -10.95 -9.89
C SER A 56 17.35 -10.03 -8.69
N ILE A 57 16.28 -9.66 -7.97
CA ILE A 57 16.39 -9.01 -6.66
C ILE A 57 16.76 -10.07 -5.60
N ARG A 58 17.78 -9.78 -4.81
CA ARG A 58 18.28 -10.72 -3.79
C ARG A 58 17.53 -10.49 -2.48
N ILE A 59 16.54 -11.30 -2.16
CA ILE A 59 15.89 -11.17 -0.86
C ILE A 59 16.82 -11.71 0.25
N PRO A 60 17.21 -10.90 1.26
CA PRO A 60 18.11 -11.33 2.32
C PRO A 60 17.52 -12.42 3.21
N ALA A 61 18.35 -12.94 4.12
CA ALA A 61 17.90 -13.84 5.17
C ALA A 61 16.86 -13.15 6.08
N ALA A 62 16.00 -13.97 6.70
CA ALA A 62 15.02 -13.49 7.67
C ALA A 62 15.70 -12.75 8.82
N SER A 63 15.28 -11.49 9.03
CA SER A 63 15.69 -10.66 10.16
C SER A 63 14.94 -11.03 11.44
N ALA A 64 13.70 -11.47 11.29
CA ALA A 64 12.86 -12.02 12.34
C ALA A 64 11.95 -13.11 11.76
N ARG A 65 11.54 -14.04 12.61
CA ARG A 65 10.51 -15.04 12.31
C ARG A 65 9.49 -15.02 13.42
N PHE A 66 8.23 -15.17 13.05
CA PHE A 66 7.11 -15.15 13.97
C PHE A 66 5.97 -15.96 13.36
N GLN A 67 5.00 -16.33 14.19
CA GLN A 67 3.87 -17.14 13.76
C GLN A 67 2.63 -16.69 14.53
N PRO A 68 1.43 -16.85 13.94
CA PRO A 68 0.19 -16.60 14.65
C PRO A 68 0.09 -17.51 15.87
N ASN A 69 -0.70 -17.10 16.86
CA ASN A 69 -1.04 -17.95 17.99
C ASN A 69 -1.62 -19.30 17.49
N PRO A 70 -1.17 -20.45 18.01
CA PRO A 70 -1.67 -21.75 17.56
C PRO A 70 -3.19 -21.87 17.74
N SER A 71 -3.89 -22.16 16.65
CA SER A 71 -5.33 -22.39 16.61
C SER A 71 -5.66 -23.35 15.47
N PHE A 72 -6.84 -23.95 15.49
CA PHE A 72 -7.27 -24.83 14.40
C PHE A 72 -7.32 -24.09 13.04
N ASP A 73 -7.75 -22.83 13.05
CA ASP A 73 -7.83 -21.99 11.85
C ASP A 73 -6.45 -21.52 11.36
N SER A 74 -5.48 -21.35 12.27
CA SER A 74 -4.10 -21.04 11.88
C SER A 74 -3.40 -22.25 11.27
N ILE A 75 -3.68 -23.47 11.75
CA ILE A 75 -3.20 -24.74 11.16
C ILE A 75 -3.76 -24.96 9.75
N LYS A 76 -5.01 -24.54 9.50
CA LYS A 76 -5.62 -24.63 8.17
C LYS A 76 -5.27 -23.47 7.23
N HIS A 77 -4.40 -22.55 7.67
CA HIS A 77 -4.06 -21.32 6.95
C HIS A 77 -5.28 -20.46 6.56
N ILE A 78 -6.39 -20.63 7.30
CA ILE A 78 -7.61 -19.86 7.13
C ILE A 78 -7.39 -18.45 7.71
N TRP A 79 -6.61 -18.38 8.78
CA TRP A 79 -6.31 -17.16 9.51
C TRP A 79 -4.84 -16.75 9.35
N LYS A 80 -4.62 -15.46 9.11
CA LYS A 80 -3.33 -14.87 8.76
C LYS A 80 -2.81 -13.94 9.84
N MET A 81 -1.52 -13.68 9.80
CA MET A 81 -0.96 -12.50 10.45
C MET A 81 -1.04 -11.30 9.54
N HIS A 82 -1.46 -10.17 10.11
CA HIS A 82 -1.50 -8.88 9.43
C HIS A 82 -0.39 -8.00 9.98
N CYS A 83 0.40 -7.38 9.10
CA CYS A 83 1.50 -6.51 9.50
C CYS A 83 1.35 -5.14 8.85
N PHE A 84 1.47 -4.09 9.65
CA PHE A 84 1.21 -2.72 9.28
C PHE A 84 2.46 -1.86 9.51
N GLY A 85 2.92 -1.21 8.45
CA GLY A 85 4.08 -0.33 8.51
C GLY A 85 3.74 1.01 9.18
N LEU A 86 4.35 1.28 10.33
CA LEU A 86 4.22 2.56 11.04
C LEU A 86 5.32 3.54 10.62
N SER A 87 6.53 3.02 10.41
CA SER A 87 7.67 3.73 9.83
C SER A 87 8.55 2.69 9.11
N GLU A 88 9.69 3.12 8.55
CA GLU A 88 10.63 2.20 7.91
C GLU A 88 11.11 1.05 8.84
N ASN A 89 11.27 1.32 10.13
CA ASN A 89 11.77 0.33 11.09
C ASN A 89 10.65 -0.33 11.91
N LYS A 90 9.55 0.39 12.16
CA LYS A 90 8.51 -0.03 13.10
C LYS A 90 7.34 -0.65 12.35
N ILE A 91 7.08 -1.93 12.63
CA ILE A 91 6.01 -2.72 12.02
C ILE A 91 5.15 -3.30 13.15
N ILE A 92 3.87 -2.98 13.17
CA ILE A 92 2.92 -3.57 14.11
C ILE A 92 2.32 -4.80 13.44
N CYS A 93 2.39 -5.96 14.07
CA CYS A 93 1.74 -7.16 13.58
C CYS A 93 0.64 -7.61 14.54
N THR A 94 -0.48 -8.04 13.99
CA THR A 94 -1.61 -8.61 14.72
C THR A 94 -1.94 -9.99 14.19
N ASP A 95 -2.28 -10.90 15.07
CA ASP A 95 -2.73 -12.23 14.69
C ASP A 95 -4.26 -12.40 14.79
N ASN A 96 -4.66 -13.63 14.53
CA ASN A 96 -6.04 -14.07 14.48
C ASN A 96 -6.74 -14.18 15.85
N SER A 97 -5.99 -14.02 16.95
CA SER A 97 -6.54 -13.91 18.31
C SER A 97 -6.59 -12.44 18.75
N GLY A 98 -6.30 -11.51 17.83
CA GLY A 98 -6.14 -10.09 18.12
C GLY A 98 -4.83 -9.78 18.86
N LEU A 99 -3.94 -10.74 19.11
CA LEU A 99 -2.68 -10.48 19.79
C LEU A 99 -1.82 -9.57 18.91
N ALA A 100 -1.22 -8.56 19.54
CA ALA A 100 -0.45 -7.56 18.84
C ALA A 100 0.97 -7.45 19.42
N PHE A 101 1.93 -7.20 18.54
CA PHE A 101 3.28 -6.79 18.93
C PHE A 101 3.85 -5.80 17.92
N LEU A 102 4.76 -4.97 18.40
CA LEU A 102 5.56 -4.08 17.57
C LEU A 102 6.93 -4.69 17.35
N LEU A 103 7.30 -4.86 16.09
CA LEU A 103 8.64 -5.26 15.66
C LEU A 103 9.42 -4.01 15.23
N ASP A 104 10.54 -3.76 15.89
CA ASP A 104 11.54 -2.79 15.44
C ASP A 104 12.63 -3.53 14.67
N ALA A 105 12.57 -3.41 13.34
CA ALA A 105 13.49 -4.05 12.42
C ALA A 105 14.90 -3.43 12.44
N GLY A 106 15.07 -2.23 12.98
CA GLY A 106 16.36 -1.54 13.10
C GLY A 106 17.17 -2.08 14.26
N SER A 107 16.55 -2.16 15.44
CA SER A 107 17.15 -2.71 16.65
C SER A 107 17.01 -4.24 16.78
N ARG A 108 16.19 -4.87 15.94
CA ARG A 108 15.81 -6.30 16.02
C ARG A 108 15.16 -6.65 17.35
N SER A 109 14.35 -5.74 17.88
CA SER A 109 13.62 -5.93 19.14
C SER A 109 12.13 -6.02 18.91
N PHE A 110 11.43 -6.69 19.83
CA PHE A 110 9.97 -6.72 19.87
C PHE A 110 9.47 -6.04 21.13
N VAL A 111 8.31 -5.38 21.02
CA VAL A 111 7.59 -4.77 22.13
C VAL A 111 6.19 -5.36 22.16
N THR A 112 5.77 -5.85 23.32
CA THR A 112 4.40 -6.33 23.51
C THR A 112 3.42 -5.16 23.39
N MET A 113 2.27 -5.40 22.79
CA MET A 113 1.22 -4.39 22.64
C MET A 113 -0.09 -4.88 23.24
N PRO A 114 -1.02 -3.97 23.59
CA PRO A 114 -2.39 -4.36 23.87
C PRO A 114 -2.96 -5.13 22.67
N SER A 115 -3.66 -6.24 22.91
CA SER A 115 -4.37 -6.96 21.84
C SER A 115 -5.53 -6.13 21.28
N LEU A 116 -5.88 -6.30 20.01
CA LEU A 116 -7.16 -5.81 19.46
C LEU A 116 -8.34 -6.33 20.30
N HIS A 117 -9.44 -5.58 20.33
CA HIS A 117 -10.67 -6.03 20.98
C HIS A 117 -11.23 -7.26 20.27
N THR A 118 -11.10 -7.31 18.94
CA THR A 118 -11.50 -8.43 18.11
C THR A 118 -10.49 -8.69 16.99
N PRO A 119 -10.32 -9.95 16.57
CA PRO A 119 -9.54 -10.28 15.39
C PRO A 119 -10.11 -9.58 14.14
N LYS A 120 -9.23 -9.19 13.22
CA LYS A 120 -9.61 -8.72 11.87
C LYS A 120 -9.35 -9.80 10.85
N TRP A 121 -10.24 -9.94 9.88
CA TRP A 121 -10.12 -10.91 8.81
C TRP A 121 -9.35 -10.36 7.60
N CYS A 122 -9.65 -9.13 7.19
CA CYS A 122 -8.99 -8.45 6.09
C CYS A 122 -8.82 -6.97 6.44
N PRO A 123 -7.94 -6.62 7.40
CA PRO A 123 -7.81 -5.25 7.84
C PRO A 123 -7.17 -4.33 6.79
N ILE A 124 -7.65 -3.09 6.72
CA ILE A 124 -6.92 -1.93 6.19
C ILE A 124 -6.33 -1.13 7.35
N SER A 125 -5.33 -0.29 7.06
CA SER A 125 -4.67 0.50 8.09
C SER A 125 -4.33 1.92 7.64
N PHE A 126 -4.29 2.82 8.61
CA PHE A 126 -3.88 4.21 8.44
C PHE A 126 -2.78 4.51 9.45
N SER A 127 -1.59 4.81 8.93
CA SER A 127 -0.46 5.25 9.74
C SER A 127 -0.46 6.77 9.77
N VAL A 128 -0.70 7.34 10.94
CA VAL A 128 -0.64 8.78 11.17
C VAL A 128 0.61 9.05 12.01
N ILE A 129 1.56 9.75 11.41
CA ILE A 129 2.78 10.19 12.07
C ILE A 129 2.44 11.51 12.76
N GLY A 130 2.47 11.53 14.10
CA GLY A 130 2.33 12.77 14.87
C GLY A 130 3.57 13.65 14.75
N SER A 131 3.52 14.82 15.41
CA SER A 131 4.62 15.78 15.37
C SER A 131 5.94 15.16 15.90
N GLU A 132 7.09 15.53 15.31
CA GLU A 132 8.41 15.08 15.81
C GLU A 132 8.66 15.50 17.26
N GLN A 133 8.01 16.57 17.72
CA GLN A 133 8.09 17.06 19.10
C GLN A 133 7.37 16.12 20.08
N ASP A 134 6.29 15.46 19.65
CA ASP A 134 5.55 14.53 20.48
C ASP A 134 5.99 13.07 20.28
N GLY A 135 6.64 12.71 19.17
CA GLY A 135 7.00 11.31 18.88
C GLY A 135 5.81 10.34 18.92
N ALA A 136 4.58 10.86 18.88
CA ALA A 136 3.35 10.12 18.95
C ALA A 136 3.09 9.52 17.57
N SER A 137 3.12 8.20 17.49
CA SER A 137 2.74 7.49 16.26
C SER A 137 1.43 6.77 16.52
N SER A 138 0.52 6.88 15.57
CA SER A 138 -0.83 6.33 15.69
C SER A 138 -1.09 5.40 14.50
N LEU A 139 -1.57 4.19 14.80
CA LEU A 139 -2.01 3.24 13.79
C LEU A 139 -3.50 3.01 13.98
N TYR A 140 -4.28 3.33 12.97
CA TYR A 140 -5.70 3.02 12.92
C TYR A 140 -5.89 1.77 12.07
N VAL A 141 -6.67 0.81 12.55
CA VAL A 141 -6.91 -0.48 11.89
C VAL A 141 -8.41 -0.71 11.79
N MET A 142 -8.88 -1.03 10.60
CA MET A 142 -10.30 -1.24 10.31
C MET A 142 -10.50 -2.50 9.48
N GLU A 143 -11.60 -3.22 9.69
CA GLU A 143 -12.00 -4.29 8.79
C GLU A 143 -12.31 -3.74 7.38
N LYS A 144 -11.77 -4.36 6.32
CA LYS A 144 -12.04 -3.91 4.94
C LYS A 144 -13.46 -4.16 4.50
N VAL A 145 -14.15 -5.11 5.14
CA VAL A 145 -15.58 -5.39 4.92
C VAL A 145 -16.29 -5.26 6.27
N PRO A 146 -16.61 -4.03 6.71
CA PRO A 146 -17.20 -3.82 8.02
C PRO A 146 -18.50 -4.60 8.21
N SER A 147 -18.65 -5.24 9.37
CA SER A 147 -19.89 -5.88 9.81
C SER A 147 -20.79 -4.89 10.57
N SER A 148 -22.10 -5.08 10.49
CA SER A 148 -23.07 -4.35 11.30
C SER A 148 -23.13 -4.86 12.74
N ASP A 149 -22.46 -5.97 13.05
CA ASP A 149 -22.35 -6.52 14.40
C ASP A 149 -21.42 -5.63 15.27
N PRO A 150 -21.95 -4.99 16.33
CA PRO A 150 -21.15 -4.16 17.22
C PRO A 150 -20.11 -4.95 18.02
N GLU A 151 -20.32 -6.26 18.21
CA GLU A 151 -19.39 -7.12 18.97
C GLU A 151 -18.16 -7.49 18.16
N GLU A 152 -18.24 -7.46 16.82
CA GLU A 152 -17.12 -7.79 15.94
C GLU A 152 -16.02 -6.70 15.92
N GLY A 153 -16.22 -5.56 16.61
CA GLY A 153 -15.24 -4.48 16.79
C GLY A 153 -14.64 -4.01 15.47
N GLN A 154 -15.25 -3.10 14.73
CA GLN A 154 -14.86 -2.87 13.32
C GLN A 154 -13.66 -1.96 13.13
N PHE A 155 -13.48 -0.98 14.02
CA PHE A 155 -12.49 0.09 13.86
C PHE A 155 -11.80 0.39 15.19
N GLU A 156 -10.47 0.36 15.19
CA GLU A 156 -9.65 0.52 16.38
C GLU A 156 -8.40 1.34 16.09
N ALA A 157 -7.77 1.87 17.14
CA ALA A 157 -6.49 2.54 17.03
C ALA A 157 -5.50 2.12 18.11
N PHE A 158 -4.24 1.95 17.71
CA PHE A 158 -3.08 1.91 18.57
C PHE A 158 -2.45 3.29 18.64
N LEU A 159 -2.45 3.89 19.83
CA LEU A 159 -1.92 5.23 20.07
C LEU A 159 -0.73 5.15 21.02
N TYR A 160 0.41 5.69 20.61
CA TYR A 160 1.56 5.86 21.50
C TYR A 160 1.48 7.23 22.19
N THR A 161 0.96 7.26 23.41
CA THR A 161 0.69 8.50 24.14
C THR A 161 0.91 8.33 25.66
N THR A 162 0.82 9.41 26.42
CA THR A 162 0.77 9.38 27.90
C THR A 162 -0.67 9.19 28.36
N SER A 163 -0.85 8.53 29.51
CA SER A 163 -2.15 8.50 30.20
C SER A 163 -2.21 9.62 31.24
N GLU A 164 -3.43 10.03 31.62
CA GLU A 164 -3.66 10.98 32.72
C GLU A 164 -2.96 10.56 34.03
N THR A 165 -2.72 9.26 34.22
CA THR A 165 -2.11 8.69 35.44
C THR A 165 -0.63 8.36 35.29
N SER A 166 -0.04 8.53 34.10
CA SER A 166 1.35 8.14 33.83
C SER A 166 2.06 9.15 32.92
N TYR A 167 3.18 9.69 33.41
CA TYR A 167 4.09 10.52 32.62
C TYR A 167 4.84 9.74 31.52
N ASN A 168 4.87 8.41 31.62
CA ASN A 168 5.53 7.57 30.62
C ASN A 168 4.58 7.23 29.47
N LYS A 169 5.05 7.42 28.24
CA LYS A 169 4.33 7.04 27.03
C LYS A 169 4.27 5.52 26.88
N SER A 170 3.07 5.02 26.60
CA SER A 170 2.80 3.61 26.36
C SER A 170 1.90 3.44 25.14
N TRP A 171 1.85 2.22 24.61
CA TRP A 171 0.89 1.86 23.58
C TRP A 171 -0.47 1.61 24.23
N TYR A 172 -1.48 2.35 23.78
CA TYR A 172 -2.87 2.18 24.18
C TYR A 172 -3.69 1.74 22.99
N ARG A 173 -4.70 0.91 23.23
CA ARG A 173 -5.73 0.57 22.26
C ARG A 173 -7.00 1.35 22.53
N HIS A 174 -7.67 1.80 21.48
CA HIS A 174 -8.98 2.44 21.57
C HIS A 174 -9.92 1.83 20.54
N SER A 175 -11.15 1.52 20.98
CA SER A 175 -12.25 1.25 20.05
C SER A 175 -12.75 2.59 19.50
N LEU A 176 -13.05 2.61 18.20
CA LEU A 176 -13.52 3.78 17.46
C LEU A 176 -14.88 3.48 16.84
N PRO A 177 -15.73 4.51 16.62
CA PRO A 177 -17.04 4.28 16.01
C PRO A 177 -16.84 3.78 14.57
N PRO A 178 -17.62 2.79 14.12
CA PRO A 178 -17.55 2.31 12.74
C PRO A 178 -18.09 3.36 11.76
N PRO A 179 -17.81 3.22 10.45
CA PRO A 179 -18.39 4.07 9.43
C PRO A 179 -19.94 4.04 9.47
N PRO A 180 -20.64 5.19 9.38
CA PRO A 180 -22.10 5.25 9.61
C PRO A 180 -22.93 4.36 8.69
N TYR A 181 -22.49 4.16 7.44
CA TYR A 181 -23.22 3.40 6.42
C TYR A 181 -23.49 1.93 6.79
N ILE A 182 -22.76 1.37 7.77
CA ILE A 182 -23.01 -0.02 8.22
C ILE A 182 -24.35 -0.16 8.94
N LEU A 183 -24.91 0.95 9.42
CA LEU A 183 -26.19 1.01 10.13
C LEU A 183 -27.37 1.29 9.19
N ASP A 184 -27.10 1.49 7.89
CA ASP A 184 -28.15 1.76 6.91
C ASP A 184 -29.12 0.58 6.79
N PRO A 185 -30.44 0.82 6.71
CA PRO A 185 -31.42 -0.24 6.52
C PRO A 185 -31.12 -1.08 5.28
N GLY A 186 -30.95 -2.39 5.48
CA GLY A 186 -30.64 -3.31 4.38
C GLY A 186 -29.18 -3.34 3.97
N TYR A 187 -28.26 -2.79 4.78
CA TYR A 187 -26.82 -2.93 4.59
C TYR A 187 -26.44 -4.38 4.30
N LYS A 188 -25.72 -4.57 3.19
CA LYS A 188 -25.06 -5.82 2.84
C LYS A 188 -23.58 -5.56 2.93
N ARG A 189 -22.84 -6.41 3.65
CA ARG A 189 -21.37 -6.37 3.85
C ARG A 189 -20.66 -5.75 2.65
N ALA A 190 -20.41 -4.44 2.72
CA ALA A 190 -19.83 -3.64 1.65
C ALA A 190 -18.33 -3.52 1.86
N ARG A 191 -17.58 -3.73 0.79
CA ARG A 191 -16.12 -3.62 0.82
C ARG A 191 -15.71 -2.15 0.73
N ILE A 192 -14.80 -1.76 1.60
CA ILE A 192 -14.03 -0.53 1.46
C ILE A 192 -13.11 -0.71 0.26
N HIS A 193 -13.37 0.08 -0.77
CA HIS A 193 -12.67 0.03 -2.05
C HIS A 193 -11.33 0.72 -1.97
N SER A 194 -11.32 1.91 -1.36
CA SER A 194 -10.16 2.76 -1.23
C SER A 194 -10.16 3.56 0.05
N HIS A 195 -8.96 3.96 0.46
CA HIS A 195 -8.75 4.68 1.70
C HIS A 195 -7.49 5.55 1.63
N ALA A 196 -7.50 6.67 2.34
CA ALA A 196 -6.43 7.64 2.33
C ALA A 196 -6.34 8.40 3.67
N VAL A 197 -5.14 8.87 4.01
CA VAL A 197 -4.94 9.85 5.08
C VAL A 197 -4.93 11.25 4.46
N LEU A 198 -5.70 12.17 5.03
CA LEU A 198 -5.93 13.52 4.54
C LEU A 198 -5.70 14.57 5.63
N GLY A 199 -5.55 15.84 5.20
CA GLY A 199 -5.40 16.98 6.10
C GLY A 199 -4.22 16.83 7.06
N GLY A 200 -3.09 16.31 6.59
CA GLY A 200 -1.90 16.08 7.42
C GLY A 200 -2.08 15.04 8.53
N GLY A 201 -3.05 14.13 8.40
CA GLY A 201 -3.34 13.13 9.45
C GLY A 201 -4.58 13.43 10.28
N SER A 202 -5.20 14.60 10.08
CA SER A 202 -6.43 14.96 10.79
C SER A 202 -7.64 14.12 10.36
N HIS A 203 -7.68 13.67 9.10
CA HIS A 203 -8.82 12.96 8.54
C HIS A 203 -8.41 11.62 7.91
N LEU A 204 -9.16 10.56 8.21
CA LEU A 204 -9.03 9.25 7.57
C LEU A 204 -10.24 9.05 6.67
N CYS A 205 -10.03 9.04 5.36
CA CYS A 205 -11.15 8.91 4.43
C CYS A 205 -11.19 7.52 3.79
N ILE A 206 -12.40 7.02 3.61
CA ILE A 206 -12.71 5.72 3.01
C ILE A 206 -13.79 5.90 1.97
N SER A 207 -13.74 5.09 0.92
CA SER A 207 -14.83 4.94 -0.04
C SER A 207 -15.33 3.51 -0.03
N ALA A 208 -16.63 3.34 0.16
CA ALA A 208 -17.29 2.04 0.20
C ALA A 208 -18.22 1.87 -1.00
N ILE A 209 -18.12 0.73 -1.67
CA ILE A 209 -18.87 0.45 -2.92
C ILE A 209 -20.37 0.55 -2.62
N GLY A 210 -21.06 1.45 -3.33
CA GLY A 210 -22.50 1.68 -3.18
C GLY A 210 -22.93 2.59 -2.02
N HIS A 211 -21.97 3.10 -1.23
CA HIS A 211 -22.26 3.98 -0.08
C HIS A 211 -21.57 5.36 -0.17
N GLY A 212 -20.60 5.53 -1.07
CA GLY A 212 -19.88 6.79 -1.26
C GLY A 212 -18.66 6.93 -0.35
N THR A 213 -18.26 8.19 -0.10
CA THR A 213 -17.03 8.52 0.65
C THR A 213 -17.35 9.14 2.00
N TYR A 214 -16.63 8.69 3.02
CA TYR A 214 -16.73 9.17 4.40
C TYR A 214 -15.34 9.53 4.92
N CYS A 215 -15.27 10.55 5.77
CA CYS A 215 -14.04 10.98 6.42
C CYS A 215 -14.22 10.97 7.94
N PHE A 216 -13.33 10.26 8.63
CA PHE A 216 -13.23 10.22 10.07
C PHE A 216 -12.27 11.29 10.56
N ASP A 217 -12.74 12.19 11.42
CA ASP A 217 -11.92 13.18 12.11
C ASP A 217 -11.24 12.51 13.31
N THR A 218 -9.91 12.50 13.32
CA THR A 218 -9.10 11.84 14.35
C THR A 218 -9.12 12.55 15.70
N ALA A 219 -9.46 13.84 15.74
CA ALA A 219 -9.54 14.65 16.95
C ALA A 219 -10.91 14.54 17.60
N SER A 220 -12.00 14.75 16.84
CA SER A 220 -13.37 14.61 17.37
C SER A 220 -13.81 13.15 17.50
N ARG A 221 -13.16 12.25 16.75
CA ARG A 221 -13.54 10.83 16.61
C ARG A 221 -14.92 10.64 15.99
N GLU A 222 -15.31 11.53 15.08
CA GLU A 222 -16.59 11.50 14.40
C GLU A 222 -16.43 11.26 12.91
N TRP A 223 -17.44 10.64 12.31
CA TRP A 223 -17.53 10.45 10.87
C TRP A 223 -18.34 11.56 10.22
N SER A 224 -17.86 12.00 9.06
CA SER A 224 -18.56 12.92 8.17
C SER A 224 -18.77 12.26 6.80
N TYR A 225 -19.90 12.54 6.18
CA TYR A 225 -20.17 12.12 4.81
C TYR A 225 -19.60 13.14 3.83
N SER A 226 -18.70 12.70 2.95
CA SER A 226 -18.02 13.56 1.97
C SER A 226 -18.76 13.60 0.63
N GLY A 227 -19.56 12.60 0.31
CA GLY A 227 -20.46 12.62 -0.85
C GLY A 227 -20.65 11.28 -1.54
N ASP A 228 -21.61 11.28 -2.48
CA ASP A 228 -21.99 10.09 -3.27
C ASP A 228 -21.06 9.87 -4.45
N TRP A 229 -19.79 9.67 -4.13
CA TRP A 229 -18.73 9.40 -5.08
C TRP A 229 -17.65 8.57 -4.41
N MET A 230 -16.85 7.88 -5.22
CA MET A 230 -15.70 7.09 -4.77
C MET A 230 -14.42 7.87 -5.00
N LEU A 231 -13.44 7.74 -4.10
CA LEU A 231 -12.07 8.18 -4.38
C LEU A 231 -11.60 7.45 -5.65
N PRO A 232 -10.95 8.14 -6.61
CA PRO A 232 -10.61 7.59 -7.92
C PRO A 232 -9.36 6.68 -7.87
N MET A 233 -9.26 5.86 -6.83
CA MET A 233 -8.15 4.96 -6.56
C MET A 233 -8.67 3.63 -6.02
N TYR A 234 -7.83 2.60 -6.10
CA TYR A 234 -8.03 1.30 -5.48
C TYR A 234 -7.06 1.10 -4.31
N GLY A 235 -7.57 0.61 -3.18
CA GLY A 235 -6.76 0.34 -2.01
C GLY A 235 -6.25 1.61 -1.33
N LYS A 236 -4.99 1.59 -0.89
CA LYS A 236 -4.39 2.70 -0.15
C LYS A 236 -3.86 3.77 -1.09
N ALA A 237 -4.23 5.03 -0.85
CA ALA A 237 -3.59 6.18 -1.46
C ALA A 237 -2.52 6.75 -0.51
N GLU A 238 -1.29 6.89 -1.00
CA GLU A 238 -0.16 7.42 -0.22
C GLU A 238 0.06 8.90 -0.53
N TYR A 239 0.02 9.74 0.51
CA TYR A 239 0.30 11.15 0.38
C TYR A 239 1.79 11.40 0.08
N VAL A 240 2.06 12.31 -0.85
CA VAL A 240 3.38 12.68 -1.32
C VAL A 240 3.63 14.15 -0.98
N PRO A 241 4.20 14.47 0.19
CA PRO A 241 4.31 15.84 0.67
C PRO A 241 5.09 16.76 -0.26
N GLU A 242 6.08 16.24 -0.98
CA GLU A 242 6.92 17.02 -1.88
C GLU A 242 6.15 17.54 -3.12
N LEU A 243 5.03 16.92 -3.46
CA LEU A 243 4.18 17.31 -4.60
C LEU A 243 2.77 17.72 -4.19
N ASP A 244 2.42 17.62 -2.90
CA ASP A 244 1.08 17.87 -2.35
C ASP A 244 -0.05 17.12 -3.08
N ILE A 245 0.20 15.84 -3.38
CA ILE A 245 -0.75 14.94 -4.09
C ILE A 245 -0.76 13.56 -3.44
N TRP A 246 -1.74 12.72 -3.83
CA TRP A 246 -1.78 11.32 -3.46
C TRP A 246 -1.39 10.46 -4.65
N PHE A 247 -0.54 9.48 -4.39
CA PHE A 247 -0.14 8.44 -5.33
C PHE A 247 -0.78 7.11 -4.93
N GLY A 248 -1.27 6.36 -5.91
CA GLY A 248 -1.95 5.10 -5.65
C GLY A 248 -2.18 4.30 -6.91
N LEU A 249 -3.09 3.32 -6.81
CA LEU A 249 -3.54 2.51 -7.93
C LEU A 249 -4.83 3.07 -8.48
N SER A 250 -4.95 3.13 -9.80
CA SER A 250 -6.19 3.53 -10.46
C SER A 250 -7.29 2.49 -10.20
N ASP A 251 -8.52 2.95 -10.12
CA ASP A 251 -9.67 2.06 -10.15
C ASP A 251 -9.74 1.30 -11.49
N GLY A 252 -10.17 0.03 -11.46
CA GLY A 252 -10.23 -0.86 -12.63
C GLY A 252 -8.89 -1.50 -13.03
N ASP A 253 -7.96 -0.70 -13.58
CA ASP A 253 -6.76 -1.24 -14.27
C ASP A 253 -5.54 -1.50 -13.33
N LEU A 254 -5.64 -1.13 -12.04
CA LEU A 254 -4.56 -1.23 -11.04
C LEU A 254 -3.23 -0.62 -11.51
N GLN A 255 -3.30 0.50 -12.23
CA GLN A 255 -2.13 1.21 -12.74
C GLN A 255 -1.70 2.33 -11.79
N PRO A 256 -0.40 2.64 -11.70
CA PRO A 256 0.08 3.83 -11.01
C PRO A 256 -0.69 5.08 -11.42
N CYS A 257 -1.18 5.85 -10.46
CA CYS A 257 -1.90 7.09 -10.70
C CYS A 257 -1.66 8.14 -9.61
N VAL A 258 -1.95 9.40 -9.94
CA VAL A 258 -1.98 10.51 -8.97
C VAL A 258 -3.31 11.24 -8.99
N CYS A 259 -3.72 11.72 -7.82
CA CYS A 259 -4.93 12.52 -7.64
C CYS A 259 -4.73 13.52 -6.48
N ASP A 260 -5.29 14.72 -6.61
CA ASP A 260 -5.44 15.64 -5.50
C ASP A 260 -6.72 15.31 -4.73
N LEU A 261 -6.56 14.62 -3.60
CA LEU A 261 -7.66 14.22 -2.73
C LEU A 261 -8.06 15.32 -1.73
N SER A 262 -7.37 16.48 -1.68
CA SER A 262 -7.67 17.55 -0.72
C SER A 262 -9.10 18.11 -0.85
N SER A 263 -9.63 18.07 -2.08
CA SER A 263 -11.01 18.42 -2.43
C SER A 263 -12.06 17.57 -1.70
N ALA A 264 -11.73 16.32 -1.33
CA ALA A 264 -12.60 15.41 -0.59
C ALA A 264 -13.05 16.00 0.75
N LEU A 265 -12.16 16.73 1.44
CA LEU A 265 -12.48 17.37 2.72
C LEU A 265 -13.49 18.51 2.59
N ARG A 266 -13.68 19.04 1.37
CA ARG A 266 -14.67 20.07 1.06
C ARG A 266 -15.96 19.47 0.46
N GLY A 267 -16.08 18.14 0.48
CA GLY A 267 -17.20 17.40 -0.10
C GLY A 267 -17.22 17.38 -1.63
N GLN A 268 -16.09 17.72 -2.28
CA GLN A 268 -15.98 17.75 -3.73
C GLN A 268 -15.33 16.46 -4.22
N LYS A 269 -15.85 15.92 -5.33
CA LYS A 269 -15.31 14.72 -5.96
C LYS A 269 -13.90 15.02 -6.51
N PRO A 270 -12.85 14.30 -6.06
CA PRO A 270 -11.51 14.45 -6.61
C PRO A 270 -11.44 14.05 -8.09
N GLU A 271 -10.65 14.76 -8.88
CA GLU A 271 -10.39 14.45 -10.28
C GLU A 271 -9.08 13.66 -10.43
N LEU A 272 -9.12 12.57 -11.20
CA LEU A 272 -7.94 11.77 -11.50
C LEU A 272 -7.10 12.48 -12.56
N HIS A 273 -5.86 12.83 -12.26
CA HIS A 273 -5.03 13.65 -13.16
C HIS A 273 -4.19 12.82 -14.13
N ASN A 274 -3.54 11.75 -13.65
CA ASN A 274 -2.65 10.95 -14.49
C ASN A 274 -2.73 9.46 -14.12
N ILE A 275 -2.69 8.61 -15.15
CA ILE A 275 -2.55 7.15 -15.04
C ILE A 275 -1.40 6.74 -15.93
N TRP A 276 -0.45 5.96 -15.40
CA TRP A 276 0.69 5.44 -16.15
C TRP A 276 0.58 3.94 -16.32
N ARG A 277 0.47 3.50 -17.57
CA ARG A 277 0.34 2.08 -17.89
C ARG A 277 1.70 1.41 -17.96
N ASN A 278 1.87 0.35 -17.16
CA ASN A 278 2.98 -0.56 -17.31
C ASN A 278 2.61 -1.66 -18.29
N HIS A 279 3.45 -1.85 -19.30
CA HIS A 279 3.32 -2.95 -20.25
C HIS A 279 4.26 -4.07 -19.83
N TYR A 280 3.69 -5.27 -19.70
CA TYR A 280 4.41 -6.51 -19.41
C TYR A 280 4.29 -7.46 -20.60
N PRO A 281 5.19 -8.44 -20.72
CA PRO A 281 5.10 -9.47 -21.76
C PRO A 281 3.74 -10.19 -21.75
N PRO A 282 3.18 -10.54 -22.92
CA PRO A 282 1.85 -11.10 -23.04
C PRO A 282 1.70 -12.51 -22.46
N ASP A 283 2.81 -13.23 -22.32
CA ASP A 283 2.90 -14.57 -21.72
C ASP A 283 2.91 -14.53 -20.18
N TRP A 284 3.09 -13.35 -19.58
CA TRP A 284 3.05 -13.18 -18.13
C TRP A 284 1.62 -12.91 -17.69
N ASN A 285 1.01 -13.89 -17.03
CA ASN A 285 -0.35 -13.74 -16.53
C ASN A 285 -0.31 -12.97 -15.21
N SER A 286 -0.96 -11.81 -15.18
CA SER A 286 -1.07 -11.02 -13.94
C SER A 286 -1.97 -11.73 -12.94
N LEU A 287 -1.49 -11.86 -11.69
CA LEU A 287 -2.30 -12.38 -10.58
C LEU A 287 -3.30 -11.35 -10.04
N GLY A 288 -3.36 -10.14 -10.61
CA GLY A 288 -4.23 -9.05 -10.13
C GLY A 288 -3.84 -8.54 -8.73
N ILE A 289 -2.63 -8.85 -8.27
CA ILE A 289 -2.09 -8.41 -7.00
C ILE A 289 -0.98 -7.40 -7.31
N THR A 290 -1.16 -6.20 -6.78
CA THR A 290 -0.20 -5.10 -6.89
C THR A 290 -0.01 -4.47 -5.52
N LYS A 291 1.24 -4.24 -5.13
CA LYS A 291 1.61 -3.55 -3.89
C LYS A 291 2.48 -2.34 -4.21
N ILE A 292 2.20 -1.23 -3.52
CA ILE A 292 2.96 0.02 -3.64
C ILE A 292 3.46 0.41 -2.26
N VAL A 293 4.71 0.83 -2.19
CA VAL A 293 5.31 1.41 -0.98
C VAL A 293 6.08 2.67 -1.33
N SER A 294 5.78 3.77 -0.66
CA SER A 294 6.60 4.99 -0.68
C SER A 294 7.94 4.74 -0.01
N LEU A 295 8.98 5.08 -0.75
CA LEU A 295 10.36 5.12 -0.30
C LEU A 295 10.78 6.54 0.12
N GLY A 296 9.84 7.48 0.19
CA GLY A 296 10.13 8.88 0.44
C GLY A 296 10.79 9.58 -0.74
N SER A 297 10.86 10.92 -0.69
CA SER A 297 11.44 11.75 -1.75
C SER A 297 10.91 11.42 -3.13
N VAL A 298 9.59 11.26 -3.23
CA VAL A 298 8.88 11.01 -4.49
C VAL A 298 9.23 9.69 -5.19
N ARG A 299 9.89 8.77 -4.47
CA ARG A 299 10.23 7.43 -4.95
C ARG A 299 9.33 6.38 -4.37
N PHE A 300 9.01 5.37 -5.17
CA PHE A 300 8.12 4.27 -4.83
C PHE A 300 8.70 2.95 -5.29
N CYS A 301 8.43 1.89 -4.53
CA CYS A 301 8.59 0.53 -5.00
C CYS A 301 7.22 -0.01 -5.41
N PHE A 302 7.11 -0.42 -6.66
CA PHE A 302 5.91 -1.00 -7.24
C PHE A 302 6.17 -2.49 -7.46
N VAL A 303 5.33 -3.33 -6.87
CA VAL A 303 5.49 -4.79 -6.91
C VAL A 303 4.27 -5.42 -7.54
N ASN A 304 4.48 -6.06 -8.69
CA ASN A 304 3.46 -6.85 -9.39
C ASN A 304 3.77 -8.34 -9.31
N PHE A 305 2.73 -9.16 -9.29
CA PHE A 305 2.82 -10.60 -9.18
C PHE A 305 2.28 -11.26 -10.46
N PHE A 306 3.03 -12.23 -10.96
CA PHE A 306 2.74 -12.89 -12.22
C PHE A 306 2.93 -14.40 -12.11
N GLU A 307 2.26 -15.11 -13.01
CA GLU A 307 2.44 -16.54 -13.24
C GLU A 307 2.69 -16.84 -14.72
N ILE A 308 3.52 -17.84 -14.98
CA ILE A 308 3.65 -18.48 -16.29
C ILE A 308 3.04 -19.86 -16.22
N MET A 309 2.24 -20.19 -17.23
CA MET A 309 1.63 -21.49 -17.40
C MET A 309 2.58 -22.43 -18.15
N GLU A 310 2.63 -23.69 -17.71
CA GLU A 310 3.32 -24.77 -18.38
C GLU A 310 2.63 -25.09 -19.72
N GLN A 311 3.40 -25.05 -20.81
CA GLN A 311 2.84 -25.26 -22.14
C GLN A 311 2.46 -26.72 -22.38
N GLY A 312 1.21 -26.95 -22.77
CA GLY A 312 0.74 -28.27 -23.19
C GLY A 312 0.47 -29.26 -22.05
N VAL A 313 0.59 -28.83 -20.79
CA VAL A 313 0.30 -29.65 -19.61
C VAL A 313 -1.00 -29.18 -18.97
N TYR A 314 -1.94 -30.11 -18.82
CA TYR A 314 -3.23 -29.86 -18.20
C TYR A 314 -3.47 -30.87 -17.09
N CYS A 315 -3.84 -30.38 -15.91
CA CYS A 315 -4.21 -31.19 -14.75
C CYS A 315 -5.62 -30.79 -14.31
N PHE A 316 -6.48 -31.78 -14.07
CA PHE A 316 -7.89 -31.55 -13.68
C PHE A 316 -8.66 -30.58 -14.60
N GLY A 317 -8.29 -30.53 -15.89
CA GLY A 317 -8.94 -29.68 -16.88
C GLY A 317 -8.47 -28.21 -16.92
N GLY A 318 -7.45 -27.84 -16.15
CA GLY A 318 -6.82 -26.52 -16.18
C GLY A 318 -5.34 -26.57 -16.56
N PRO A 319 -4.77 -25.46 -17.08
CA PRO A 319 -3.33 -25.34 -17.28
C PRO A 319 -2.60 -25.44 -15.95
N VAL A 320 -1.38 -25.98 -15.98
CA VAL A 320 -0.51 -26.07 -14.80
C VAL A 320 0.37 -24.81 -14.72
N VAL A 321 0.60 -24.30 -13.52
CA VAL A 321 1.51 -23.17 -13.30
C VAL A 321 2.95 -23.68 -13.27
N ASP A 322 3.80 -23.16 -14.17
CA ASP A 322 5.24 -23.45 -14.22
C ASP A 322 6.01 -22.57 -13.22
N LEU A 323 5.72 -21.27 -13.21
CA LEU A 323 6.49 -20.29 -12.45
C LEU A 323 5.61 -19.20 -11.85
N ASN A 324 5.77 -18.96 -10.55
CA ASN A 324 5.26 -17.76 -9.88
C ASN A 324 6.41 -16.80 -9.57
N PHE A 325 6.21 -15.51 -9.81
CA PHE A 325 7.24 -14.51 -9.55
C PHE A 325 6.67 -13.12 -9.27
N ALA A 326 7.49 -12.29 -8.63
CA ALA A 326 7.21 -10.90 -8.36
C ALA A 326 8.21 -10.00 -9.10
N VAL A 327 7.74 -8.87 -9.63
CA VAL A 327 8.56 -7.87 -10.30
C VAL A 327 8.56 -6.59 -9.47
N PHE A 328 9.74 -6.20 -9.01
CA PHE A 328 9.99 -4.99 -8.24
C PHE A 328 10.47 -3.89 -9.17
N THR A 329 9.63 -2.88 -9.39
CA THR A 329 9.95 -1.72 -10.22
C THR A 329 10.15 -0.50 -9.34
N GLY A 330 11.31 0.16 -9.48
CA GLY A 330 11.53 1.49 -8.90
C GLY A 330 10.81 2.56 -9.73
N MET A 331 10.01 3.40 -9.09
CA MET A 331 9.30 4.52 -9.73
C MET A 331 9.66 5.84 -9.05
N GLU A 332 9.83 6.90 -9.83
CA GLU A 332 10.07 8.25 -9.35
C GLU A 332 9.09 9.22 -10.03
N LEU A 333 8.36 10.02 -9.25
CA LEU A 333 7.56 11.11 -9.84
C LEU A 333 8.43 12.36 -9.94
N LEU A 334 8.35 13.04 -11.07
CA LEU A 334 9.08 14.28 -11.32
C LEU A 334 8.09 15.37 -11.68
N SER A 335 8.21 16.51 -11.02
CA SER A 335 7.53 17.73 -11.45
C SER A 335 8.30 18.35 -12.61
N SER A 336 7.64 18.57 -13.75
CA SER A 336 8.16 19.50 -14.76
C SER A 336 7.63 20.90 -14.46
N CYS A 337 8.54 21.83 -14.09
CA CYS A 337 8.22 23.25 -14.16
C CYS A 337 8.20 23.68 -15.62
N ALA A 338 7.12 24.32 -16.04
CA ALA A 338 7.01 24.94 -17.36
C ALA A 338 7.83 26.25 -17.41
N GLU A 339 9.14 26.16 -17.19
CA GLU A 339 10.07 27.25 -17.48
C GLU A 339 11.30 26.67 -18.19
N GLY A 340 11.35 26.82 -19.53
CA GLY A 340 12.65 26.88 -20.22
C GLY A 340 12.82 26.13 -21.55
N ASP A 341 12.03 25.11 -21.89
CA ASP A 341 12.26 24.38 -23.16
C ASP A 341 11.56 25.06 -24.35
N LYS A 342 12.07 26.24 -24.71
CA LYS A 342 12.00 26.74 -26.09
C LYS A 342 13.10 26.09 -26.90
N LEU A 343 12.98 24.82 -27.29
CA LEU A 343 13.71 24.34 -28.46
C LEU A 343 12.92 23.24 -29.20
N LEU A 344 12.58 23.60 -30.44
CA LEU A 344 12.13 22.79 -31.58
C LEU A 344 10.66 22.33 -31.55
N MET A 345 9.80 23.29 -31.91
CA MET A 345 8.60 23.03 -32.68
C MET A 345 8.93 22.10 -33.86
N ASN A 346 8.28 20.95 -33.91
CA ASN A 346 7.85 20.35 -35.16
C ASN A 346 6.42 19.85 -34.95
N ASP A 347 5.49 20.60 -35.52
CA ASP A 347 4.09 20.26 -35.65
C ASP A 347 3.94 18.90 -36.33
N ASN A 348 3.27 17.96 -35.66
CA ASN A 348 2.13 17.20 -36.18
C ASN A 348 1.77 16.04 -35.24
N GLY A 349 0.69 16.19 -34.48
CA GLY A 349 0.08 15.11 -33.72
C GLY A 349 -0.87 15.62 -32.66
N SER A 350 -2.17 15.52 -32.94
CA SER A 350 -3.32 15.96 -32.15
C SER A 350 -3.15 15.88 -30.62
N ASP A 351 -3.01 17.04 -29.99
CA ASP A 351 -2.95 17.18 -28.54
C ASP A 351 -4.28 17.80 -28.06
N ASN A 352 -5.14 16.99 -27.43
CA ASN A 352 -6.31 17.50 -26.72
C ASN A 352 -5.85 18.03 -25.36
N THR A 353 -5.34 19.27 -25.37
CA THR A 353 -4.94 20.01 -24.17
C THR A 353 -6.05 20.96 -23.74
N VAL A 354 -6.61 20.73 -22.55
CA VAL A 354 -7.46 21.72 -21.88
C VAL A 354 -6.58 22.53 -20.93
N ASN A 355 -6.47 23.82 -21.21
CA ASN A 355 -5.78 24.81 -20.38
C ASN A 355 -6.58 25.09 -19.10
N GLY A 356 -6.21 24.43 -18.00
CA GLY A 356 -6.56 24.80 -16.63
C GLY A 356 -5.34 25.43 -15.94
N LYS A 357 -5.55 26.54 -15.22
CA LYS A 357 -4.50 27.28 -14.48
C LYS A 357 -3.62 26.36 -13.64
N GLY A 358 -2.31 26.36 -13.94
CA GLY A 358 -1.26 25.97 -12.99
C GLY A 358 -1.12 24.48 -12.68
N THR A 359 -1.57 23.57 -13.55
CA THR A 359 -1.32 22.13 -13.36
C THR A 359 0.16 21.82 -13.52
N GLN A 360 0.84 21.63 -12.39
CA GLN A 360 2.18 21.08 -12.34
C GLN A 360 2.17 19.76 -13.12
N ARG A 361 2.88 19.70 -14.25
CA ARG A 361 2.86 18.53 -15.11
C ARG A 361 3.76 17.47 -14.46
N ILE A 362 3.12 16.53 -13.78
CA ILE A 362 3.77 15.39 -13.12
C ILE A 362 4.04 14.33 -14.19
N ARG A 363 5.28 13.85 -14.24
CA ARG A 363 5.65 12.67 -15.02
C ARG A 363 6.10 11.57 -14.08
N MET A 364 5.80 10.32 -14.43
CA MET A 364 6.34 9.14 -13.75
C MET A 364 7.47 8.58 -14.58
N VAL A 365 8.58 8.27 -13.92
CA VAL A 365 9.73 7.60 -14.53
C VAL A 365 9.86 6.21 -13.91
N ASN A 366 9.74 5.19 -14.77
CA ASN A 366 10.13 3.83 -14.42
C ASN A 366 11.65 3.73 -14.46
N HIS A 367 12.25 3.28 -13.36
CA HIS A 367 13.67 2.95 -13.28
C HIS A 367 13.87 1.46 -13.57
N MET A 368 14.65 0.78 -12.73
CA MET A 368 14.97 -0.63 -12.92
C MET A 368 13.82 -1.51 -12.43
N SER A 369 13.58 -2.59 -13.16
CA SER A 369 12.72 -3.68 -12.74
C SER A 369 13.57 -4.89 -12.41
N LYS A 370 13.34 -5.51 -11.25
CA LYS A 370 14.03 -6.72 -10.82
C LYS A 370 13.07 -7.83 -10.49
N LEU A 371 13.47 -9.05 -10.80
CA LEU A 371 12.65 -10.25 -10.65
C LEU A 371 12.91 -10.96 -9.33
N HIS A 372 11.87 -11.49 -8.69
CA HIS A 372 11.99 -12.49 -7.64
C HIS A 372 11.12 -13.70 -7.94
N VAL A 373 11.73 -14.86 -8.13
CA VAL A 373 10.98 -16.12 -8.27
C VAL A 373 10.47 -16.58 -6.91
N LEU A 374 9.17 -16.79 -6.82
CA LEU A 374 8.50 -17.34 -5.64
C LEU A 374 8.66 -18.86 -5.68
N THR A 375 9.57 -19.37 -4.85
CA THR A 375 9.90 -20.80 -4.81
C THR A 375 9.38 -21.47 -3.54
N GLY A 376 9.06 -22.77 -3.67
CA GLY A 376 8.51 -23.57 -2.58
C GLY A 376 7.11 -23.10 -2.17
N TYR A 377 6.81 -23.18 -0.88
CA TYR A 377 5.51 -22.81 -0.31
C TYR A 377 5.49 -21.36 0.19
N THR A 378 6.33 -20.47 -0.36
CA THR A 378 6.54 -19.12 0.16
C THR A 378 5.87 -18.05 -0.69
N THR A 379 5.12 -17.14 -0.06
CA THR A 379 4.52 -15.96 -0.70
C THR A 379 4.97 -14.68 -0.01
N ILE A 380 4.88 -13.55 -0.72
CA ILE A 380 5.04 -12.21 -0.14
C ILE A 380 3.65 -11.73 0.27
N GLU A 381 3.38 -11.74 1.56
CA GLU A 381 2.09 -11.30 2.10
C GLU A 381 2.04 -9.77 2.24
N GLU A 382 3.14 -9.11 2.62
CA GLU A 382 3.22 -7.65 2.70
C GLU A 382 4.56 -7.08 2.20
N VAL A 383 4.48 -5.86 1.67
CA VAL A 383 5.62 -5.02 1.25
C VAL A 383 5.43 -3.70 2.01
N LEU A 384 6.39 -3.33 2.87
CA LEU A 384 6.24 -2.26 3.87
C LEU A 384 7.40 -1.26 3.89
#